data_AF-A0AA38HPE8-F1
#
_entry.id   AF-A0AA38HPE8-F1
#
_cell.length_a   1.000
_cell.length_b   1.000
_cell.length_c   1.000
_cell.angle_alpha   90.00
_cell.angle_beta   90.00
_cell.angle_gamma   90.00
#
_symmetry.space_group_name_H-M   'P 1'
#
loop_
_entity.id
_entity.type
_entity.pdbx_description
1 polymer ?
#
loop_
_entity_poly.entity_id
_entity_poly.type
_entity_poly.pdbx_seq_one_letter_code
_entity_poly.pdbx_strand_id
1 'polypeptide(L)'
;MSVILVAHNDNIIEIVENFNNEDYFRMIVLYGKCEESLNGTCRKFNELYPNRRKLYRTKLKQIIENLKNQGQFNVKTKRPANITEDYETVLNVLLAVIESKDISIREIRSTFEIAQSASF
;
A
#
# COMPACT_ATOMS: atom_id res chain seq x y z
N MET A 1 2.02 25.01 1.10
CA MET A 1 1.76 23.56 1.22
C MET A 1 1.18 23.16 -0.13
N SER A 2 1.93 22.46 -0.96
CA SER A 2 1.58 22.25 -2.37
C SER A 2 1.19 20.78 -2.56
N VAL A 3 -0.10 20.51 -2.73
CA VAL A 3 -0.60 19.17 -3.08
C VAL A 3 -0.66 19.11 -4.60
N ILE A 4 0.07 18.18 -5.21
CA ILE A 4 -0.06 17.90 -6.64
C ILE A 4 -0.97 16.68 -6.76
N LEU A 5 -2.22 16.93 -7.19
CA LEU A 5 -3.17 15.89 -7.55
C LEU A 5 -2.89 15.48 -9.00
N VAL A 6 -2.38 14.27 -9.19
CA VAL A 6 -2.27 13.67 -10.54
C VAL A 6 -3.47 12.77 -10.73
N ALA A 7 -4.45 13.22 -11.50
CA ALA A 7 -5.60 12.42 -11.87
C ALA A 7 -5.19 11.44 -12.99
N HIS A 8 -5.28 10.14 -12.74
CA HIS A 8 -5.27 9.13 -13.78
C HIS A 8 -6.34 8.09 -13.46
N ASN A 9 -7.40 8.05 -14.29
CA ASN A 9 -8.48 7.06 -14.28
C ASN A 9 -9.16 6.88 -12.91
N ASP A 10 -9.90 7.91 -12.48
CA ASP A 10 -10.83 7.95 -11.32
C ASP A 10 -10.25 7.57 -9.94
N ASN A 11 -8.97 7.24 -9.86
CA ASN A 11 -8.26 7.06 -8.62
C ASN A 11 -7.42 8.31 -8.35
N ILE A 12 -7.81 9.06 -7.32
CA ILE A 12 -6.94 10.08 -6.73
C ILE A 12 -5.76 9.32 -6.12
N ILE A 13 -4.65 9.23 -6.86
CA ILE A 13 -3.37 8.83 -6.29
C ILE A 13 -2.89 10.04 -5.51
N GLU A 14 -3.18 10.04 -4.22
CA GLU A 14 -2.57 11.00 -3.30
C GLU A 14 -1.06 10.72 -3.33
N ILE A 15 -0.31 11.53 -4.08
CA ILE A 15 1.15 11.52 -4.03
C ILE A 15 1.51 12.18 -2.70
N VAL A 16 1.37 11.41 -1.62
CA VAL A 16 1.93 11.76 -0.33
C VAL A 16 3.44 11.78 -0.56
N GLU A 17 4.01 12.98 -0.64
CA GLU A 17 5.47 13.16 -0.69
C GLU A 17 6.10 12.35 0.44
N ASN A 18 6.65 11.21 0.07
CA ASN A 18 7.30 10.30 1.00
C ASN A 18 8.70 10.83 1.31
N PHE A 19 9.21 10.45 2.48
CA PHE A 19 10.62 10.63 2.79
C PHE A 19 11.48 9.96 1.71
N ASN A 20 12.62 10.53 1.39
CA ASN A 20 13.58 9.87 0.49
C ASN A 20 14.33 8.76 1.26
N ASN A 21 15.07 7.93 0.53
CA ASN A 21 15.82 6.81 1.11
C ASN A 21 16.81 7.25 2.19
N GLU A 22 17.49 8.37 1.96
CA GLU A 22 18.46 8.93 2.90
C GLU A 22 17.79 9.35 4.22
N ASP A 23 16.60 9.92 4.16
CA ASP A 23 15.82 10.27 5.34
C ASP A 23 15.41 9.01 6.13
N TYR A 24 14.99 7.93 5.46
CA TYR A 24 14.69 6.66 6.13
C TYR A 24 15.91 6.07 6.87
N PHE A 25 17.09 6.08 6.23
CA PHE A 25 18.32 5.62 6.87
C PHE A 25 18.66 6.45 8.11
N ARG A 26 18.60 7.78 8.01
CA ARG A 26 18.86 8.69 9.13
C ARG A 26 17.90 8.45 10.29
N MET A 27 16.62 8.22 10.00
CA MET A 27 15.61 7.94 11.02
C MET A 27 15.94 6.68 11.82
N ILE A 28 16.36 5.60 11.15
CA ILE A 28 16.65 4.33 11.82
C ILE A 28 17.93 4.39 12.65
N VAL A 29 18.97 5.01 12.10
CA VAL A 29 20.20 5.24 12.85
C VAL A 29 19.92 6.10 14.09
N LEU A 30 19.11 7.15 13.96
CA LEU A 30 18.69 7.96 15.10
C LEU A 30 17.81 7.17 16.08
N TYR A 31 16.93 6.32 15.59
CA TYR A 31 16.07 5.48 16.41
C TYR A 31 16.87 4.56 17.34
N GLY A 32 17.89 3.88 16.80
CA GLY A 32 18.82 3.09 17.61
C GLY A 32 19.61 3.94 18.60
N LYS A 33 20.11 5.11 18.17
CA LYS A 33 20.84 6.06 19.04
C LYS A 33 19.97 6.70 20.14
N CYS A 34 18.65 6.65 19.99
CA CYS A 34 17.68 7.15 20.96
C CYS A 34 17.04 6.03 21.77
N GLU A 35 17.70 4.87 21.87
CA GLU A 35 17.22 3.71 22.65
C GLU A 35 15.79 3.32 22.28
N GLU A 36 15.50 3.31 20.97
CA GLU A 36 14.18 2.97 20.43
C GLU A 36 13.04 3.91 20.89
N SER A 37 13.37 5.11 21.37
CA SER A 37 12.41 6.13 21.74
C SER A 37 11.87 6.88 20.53
N LEU A 38 10.59 6.67 20.22
CA LEU A 38 9.92 7.39 19.12
C LEU A 38 9.96 8.91 19.31
N ASN A 39 9.70 9.39 20.52
CA ASN A 39 9.66 10.82 20.83
C ASN A 39 11.06 11.44 20.72
N GLY A 40 12.08 10.78 21.29
CA GLY A 40 13.46 11.24 21.22
C GLY A 40 13.96 11.31 19.77
N THR A 41 13.64 10.28 18.98
CA THR A 41 14.00 10.20 17.57
C THR A 41 13.35 11.31 16.74
N CYS A 42 12.05 11.54 16.90
CA CYS A 42 11.34 12.59 16.16
C CYS A 42 11.90 13.98 16.51
N ARG A 43 12.11 14.25 17.81
CA ARG A 43 12.69 15.52 18.27
C ARG A 43 14.07 15.74 17.64
N LYS A 44 14.96 14.76 17.79
CA LYS A 44 16.36 14.85 17.32
C LYS A 44 16.47 14.91 15.79
N PHE A 45 15.62 14.18 15.07
CA PHE A 45 15.56 14.27 13.61
C PHE A 45 15.17 15.67 13.14
N ASN A 46 14.14 16.26 13.75
CA ASN A 46 13.67 17.60 13.39
C ASN A 46 14.65 18.70 13.79
N GLU A 47 15.42 18.51 14.86
CA GLU A 47 16.51 19.41 15.28
C GLU A 47 17.71 19.34 14.33
N LEU A 48 18.15 18.13 13.96
CA LEU A 48 19.33 17.93 13.10
C LEU A 48 19.08 18.26 11.63
N TYR A 49 17.83 18.10 11.17
CA TYR A 49 17.46 18.27 9.77
C TYR A 49 16.28 19.23 9.61
N PRO A 50 16.42 20.51 9.99
CA PRO A 50 15.30 21.46 10.03
C PRO A 50 14.72 21.79 8.64
N ASN A 51 15.55 21.67 7.59
CA ASN A 51 15.13 21.91 6.20
C ASN A 51 14.45 20.68 5.56
N ARG A 52 14.31 19.57 6.29
CA ARG A 52 13.64 18.37 5.81
C ARG A 52 12.17 18.37 6.26
N ARG A 53 11.39 17.47 5.68
CA ARG A 53 10.02 17.21 6.12
C ARG A 53 10.03 16.83 7.60
N LYS A 54 9.10 17.42 8.37
CA LYS A 54 8.96 17.08 9.80
C LYS A 54 8.58 15.62 9.98
N LEU A 55 9.29 14.96 10.88
CA LEU A 55 8.98 13.62 11.34
C LEU A 55 8.06 13.68 12.56
N TYR A 56 6.96 12.94 12.47
CA TYR A 56 5.97 12.79 13.54
C TYR A 56 5.97 11.37 14.07
N ARG A 57 5.60 11.22 15.35
CA ARG A 57 5.57 9.93 16.06
C ARG A 57 4.76 8.86 15.33
N THR A 58 3.58 9.21 14.84
CA THR A 58 2.69 8.29 14.12
C THR A 58 3.35 7.75 12.86
N LYS A 59 4.00 8.63 12.09
CA LYS A 59 4.68 8.26 10.86
C LYS A 59 5.92 7.40 11.13
N LEU A 60 6.72 7.76 12.13
CA LEU A 60 7.89 6.95 12.54
C LEU A 60 7.46 5.56 13.02
N LYS A 61 6.41 5.47 13.85
CA LYS A 61 5.83 4.19 14.29
C LYS A 61 5.44 3.34 13.09
N GLN A 62 4.71 3.91 12.13
CA GLN A 62 4.31 3.21 10.91
C GLN A 62 5.53 2.69 10.12
N ILE A 63 6.58 3.51 9.96
CA ILE A 63 7.80 3.12 9.24
C ILE A 63 8.49 1.93 9.93
N ILE A 64 8.59 1.96 11.26
CA ILE A 64 9.22 0.88 12.04
C ILE A 64 8.39 -0.40 11.96
N GLU A 65 7.06 -0.30 12.09
CA GLU A 65 6.17 -1.46 11.98
C GLU A 65 6.24 -2.08 10.57
N ASN A 66 6.22 -1.24 9.53
CA ASN A 66 6.39 -1.70 8.15
C ASN A 66 7.73 -2.43 7.95
N LEU A 67 8.82 -1.88 8.51
CA LEU A 67 10.13 -2.50 8.41
C LEU A 67 10.17 -3.84 9.14
N LYS A 68 9.67 -3.90 10.38
CA LYS A 68 9.67 -5.12 11.20
C LYS A 68 8.82 -6.23 10.57
N ASN A 69 7.65 -5.87 10.03
CA ASN A 69 6.67 -6.85 9.57
C ASN A 69 6.83 -7.23 8.09
N GLN A 70 7.37 -6.33 7.27
CA GLN A 70 7.37 -6.47 5.80
C GLN A 70 8.74 -6.25 5.16
N GLY A 71 9.77 -5.88 5.93
CA GLY A 71 11.12 -5.62 5.42
C GLY A 71 11.21 -4.38 4.53
N GLN A 72 10.22 -3.48 4.58
CA GLN A 72 10.13 -2.30 3.70
C GLN A 72 9.71 -1.05 4.49
N PHE A 73 10.28 0.12 4.18
CA PHE A 73 9.94 1.37 4.88
C PHE A 73 8.57 1.94 4.48
N ASN A 74 8.18 1.73 3.22
CA ASN A 74 6.97 2.26 2.65
C ASN A 74 6.15 1.14 2.02
N VAL A 75 5.04 0.82 2.67
CA VAL A 75 4.08 -0.12 2.13
C VAL A 75 3.08 0.72 1.36
N LYS A 76 3.17 0.68 0.03
CA LYS A 76 2.05 1.13 -0.80
C LYS A 76 0.93 0.14 -0.56
N THR A 77 0.06 0.43 0.42
CA THR A 77 -1.24 -0.21 0.49
C THR A 77 -2.00 0.22 -0.75
N LYS A 78 -1.84 -0.54 -1.84
CA LYS A 78 -2.89 -0.59 -2.85
C LYS A 78 -4.10 -1.12 -2.10
N ARG A 79 -5.04 -0.24 -1.74
CA ARG A 79 -6.40 -0.72 -1.49
C ARG A 79 -6.75 -1.53 -2.74
N PRO A 80 -7.16 -2.80 -2.62
CA PRO A 80 -7.75 -3.47 -3.76
C PRO A 80 -8.83 -2.53 -4.29
N ALA A 81 -8.79 -2.22 -5.58
CA ALA A 81 -9.88 -1.51 -6.22
C ALA A 81 -11.17 -2.24 -5.81
N ASN A 82 -12.21 -1.49 -5.43
CA ASN A 82 -13.50 -2.08 -5.07
C ASN A 82 -13.85 -3.09 -6.17
N ILE A 83 -13.83 -4.37 -5.82
CA ILE A 83 -14.33 -5.42 -6.69
C ILE A 83 -15.82 -5.09 -6.77
N THR A 84 -16.27 -4.69 -7.95
CA THR A 84 -17.67 -4.38 -8.22
C THR A 84 -18.52 -5.52 -7.67
N GLU A 85 -19.52 -5.17 -6.85
CA GLU A 85 -20.32 -6.02 -5.98
C GLU A 85 -21.28 -6.96 -6.72
N ASP A 86 -20.84 -7.62 -7.79
CA ASP A 86 -21.63 -8.71 -8.36
C ASP A 86 -21.30 -10.02 -7.64
N TYR A 87 -22.02 -10.24 -6.54
CA TYR A 87 -21.92 -11.43 -5.70
C TYR A 87 -22.09 -12.72 -6.51
N GLU A 88 -22.93 -12.71 -7.55
CA GLU A 88 -23.13 -13.88 -8.41
C GLU A 88 -21.87 -14.22 -9.21
N THR A 89 -21.20 -13.21 -9.78
CA THR A 89 -19.92 -13.41 -10.48
C THR A 89 -18.84 -13.96 -9.54
N VAL A 90 -18.73 -13.42 -8.31
CA VAL A 90 -17.75 -13.92 -7.33
C VAL A 90 -18.05 -15.37 -6.93
N LEU A 91 -19.33 -15.69 -6.66
CA LEU A 91 -19.75 -17.03 -6.27
C LEU A 91 -19.52 -18.05 -7.41
N ASN A 92 -19.85 -17.67 -8.64
CA ASN A 92 -19.68 -18.53 -9.81
C ASN A 92 -18.20 -18.80 -10.13
N VAL A 93 -17.32 -17.82 -9.94
CA VAL A 93 -15.86 -18.03 -10.06
C VAL A 93 -15.34 -18.94 -8.94
N LEU A 94 -15.80 -18.76 -7.70
CA LEU A 94 -15.40 -19.63 -6.59
C LEU A 94 -15.86 -21.09 -6.79
N LEU A 95 -17.10 -21.30 -7.24
CA LEU A 95 -17.62 -22.63 -7.58
C LEU A 95 -16.80 -23.29 -8.69
N ALA A 96 -16.51 -22.54 -9.76
CA ALA A 96 -15.66 -23.04 -10.84
C ALA A 96 -14.27 -23.46 -10.36
N VAL A 97 -13.62 -22.65 -9.50
CA VAL A 97 -12.29 -22.97 -8.93
C VAL A 97 -12.35 -24.20 -8.01
N ILE A 98 -13.42 -24.39 -7.24
CA ILE A 98 -13.57 -25.52 -6.32
C ILE A 98 -13.84 -26.83 -7.10
N GLU A 99 -14.66 -26.76 -8.15
CA GLU A 99 -15.04 -27.91 -8.96
C GLU A 99 -13.91 -28.37 -9.89
N SER A 100 -12.98 -27.48 -10.23
CA SER A 100 -11.89 -27.76 -11.16
C SER A 100 -10.52 -27.56 -10.52
N LYS A 101 -9.95 -28.68 -10.03
CA LYS A 101 -8.64 -28.69 -9.34
C LYS A 101 -7.46 -28.19 -10.19
N ASP A 102 -7.59 -28.16 -11.52
CA ASP A 102 -6.49 -27.90 -12.46
C ASP A 102 -6.77 -26.79 -13.49
N ILE A 103 -7.89 -26.04 -13.38
CA ILE A 103 -8.19 -24.97 -14.34
C ILE A 103 -7.61 -23.64 -13.84
N SER A 104 -6.94 -22.92 -14.73
CA SER A 104 -6.40 -21.60 -14.40
C SER A 104 -7.50 -20.53 -14.34
N ILE A 105 -7.34 -19.53 -13.48
CA ILE A 105 -8.27 -18.40 -13.35
C ILE A 105 -8.49 -17.69 -14.71
N ARG A 106 -7.52 -17.74 -15.63
CA ARG A 106 -7.65 -17.16 -16.97
C ARG A 106 -8.67 -17.90 -17.85
N GLU A 107 -8.69 -19.22 -17.78
CA GLU A 107 -9.61 -20.07 -18.55
C GLU A 107 -11.05 -19.97 -18.01
N ILE A 108 -11.17 -19.84 -16.69
CA ILE A 108 -12.46 -19.54 -16.04
C ILE A 108 -13.01 -18.21 -16.58
N ARG A 109 -12.17 -17.16 -16.61
CA ARG A 109 -12.57 -15.84 -17.12
C ARG A 109 -13.08 -15.87 -18.56
N SER A 110 -12.39 -16.57 -19.47
CA SER A 110 -12.84 -16.70 -20.87
C SER A 110 -14.20 -17.39 -20.99
N THR A 111 -14.48 -18.38 -20.13
CA THR A 111 -15.76 -19.10 -20.14
C THR A 111 -16.91 -18.18 -19.73
N PHE A 112 -16.70 -17.32 -18.72
CA PHE A 112 -17.70 -16.33 -18.28
C PHE A 112 -17.94 -15.22 -19.31
N GLU A 113 -16.89 -14.71 -19.96
CA GLU A 113 -17.00 -13.71 -21.03
C GLU A 113 -17.82 -14.26 -22.22
N ILE A 114 -17.60 -15.52 -22.59
CA ILE A 114 -18.36 -16.20 -23.66
C ILE A 114 -19.83 -16.38 -23.25
N ALA A 115 -20.11 -16.85 -22.03
CA ALA A 115 -21.48 -17.07 -21.55
C ALA A 115 -22.33 -15.79 -21.50
N GLN A 116 -21.74 -14.65 -21.11
CA GLN A 116 -22.42 -13.35 -21.14
C GLN A 116 -22.69 -12.87 -22.58
N SER A 117 -21.77 -13.13 -23.51
CA SER A 117 -21.95 -12.76 -24.93
C SER A 117 -22.98 -13.61 -25.69
N ALA A 118 -23.30 -14.81 -25.18
CA ALA A 118 -24.27 -15.73 -25.77
C ALA A 118 -25.71 -15.54 -25.24
N SER A 119 -25.94 -14.58 -24.33
CA SER A 119 -27.25 -14.32 -23.72
C SER A 119 -28.04 -13.18 -24.40
N PHE A 120 -27.78 -12.93 -25.70
CA PHE A 120 -28.51 -12.00 -26.55
C PHE A 120 -29.20 -12.71 -27.72
#